data_AF-A0A934C3V3-F1
#
_entry.id   AF-A0A934C3V3-F1
#
_cell.length_a   1.000
_cell.length_b   1.000
_cell.length_c   1.000
_cell.angle_alpha   90.00
_cell.angle_beta   90.00
_cell.angle_gamma   90.00
#
_symmetry.space_group_name_H-M   'P 1'
#
loop_
_entity.id
_entity.type
_entity.pdbx_description
1 polymer ?
#
loop_
_entity_poly.entity_id
_entity_poly.type
_entity_poly.pdbx_seq_one_letter_code
_entity_poly.pdbx_strand_id
1 'polypeptide(L)' 'MKNPFGDQPLPGSYHNLTERIHKKASAAVGEQVFEMMLKACESALDEENVILSRLERKRLFSEVVKRMMADMSRRLEHS' A
#
# COMPACT_ATOMS: atom_id res chain seq x y z
N MET A 1 -17.93 -24.35 -21.29
CA MET A 1 -18.66 -23.06 -21.20
C MET A 1 -18.12 -22.31 -20.00
N LYS A 2 -17.55 -21.11 -20.18
CA LYS A 2 -17.15 -20.22 -19.08
C LYS A 2 -18.41 -19.51 -18.56
N ASN A 3 -18.65 -19.58 -17.25
CA ASN A 3 -19.83 -19.00 -16.60
C ASN A 3 -19.86 -17.46 -16.80
N PRO A 4 -20.96 -16.87 -17.33
CA PRO A 4 -21.06 -15.43 -17.59
C PRO A 4 -21.21 -14.55 -16.35
N PHE A 5 -21.38 -15.13 -15.15
CA PHE A 5 -21.59 -14.37 -13.92
C PHE A 5 -20.33 -14.16 -13.06
N GLY A 6 -19.15 -14.56 -13.57
CA GLY A 6 -17.92 -14.59 -12.78
C GLY A 6 -17.99 -15.63 -11.65
N ASP A 7 -16.84 -15.98 -11.09
CA ASP A 7 -16.79 -16.86 -9.93
C ASP A 7 -17.46 -16.15 -8.75
N GLN A 8 -18.74 -16.46 -8.52
CA GLN A 8 -19.42 -16.04 -7.29
C GLN A 8 -18.64 -16.65 -6.12
N PRO A 9 -18.12 -15.83 -5.19
CA PRO A 9 -17.30 -16.36 -4.11
C PRO A 9 -18.18 -17.23 -3.21
N LEU A 10 -17.95 -18.54 -3.27
CA LEU A 10 -18.57 -19.50 -2.36
C LEU A 10 -18.24 -19.10 -0.91
N PRO A 11 -19.22 -19.01 -0.01
CA PRO A 11 -18.98 -18.79 1.41
C PRO A 11 -17.98 -19.82 1.95
N GLY A 12 -16.94 -19.36 2.66
CA GLY A 12 -15.89 -20.25 3.19
C GLY A 12 -14.83 -20.69 2.18
N SER A 13 -14.88 -20.26 0.91
CA SER A 13 -13.81 -20.56 -0.05
C SER A 13 -12.55 -19.74 0.24
N TYR A 14 -11.44 -20.44 0.49
CA TYR A 14 -10.10 -19.88 0.59
C TYR A 14 -9.44 -19.64 -0.76
N HIS A 15 -10.07 -20.08 -1.86
CA HIS A 15 -9.54 -19.85 -3.20
C HIS A 15 -9.43 -18.34 -3.49
N ASN A 16 -8.23 -17.91 -3.87
CA ASN A 16 -7.86 -16.51 -4.12
C ASN A 16 -8.23 -15.55 -2.97
N LEU A 17 -8.31 -16.04 -1.73
CA LEU A 17 -8.73 -15.23 -0.58
C LEU A 17 -7.81 -14.03 -0.37
N THR A 18 -6.49 -14.24 -0.40
CA THR A 18 -5.49 -13.17 -0.27
C THR A 18 -5.71 -12.07 -1.30
N GLU A 19 -5.92 -12.43 -2.56
CA GLU A 19 -6.15 -11.45 -3.64
C GLU A 19 -7.47 -10.71 -3.47
N ARG A 20 -8.54 -11.41 -3.07
CA ARG A 20 -9.86 -10.80 -2.81
C ARG A 20 -9.81 -9.82 -1.65
N ILE A 21 -9.15 -10.20 -0.56
CA ILE A 21 -8.97 -9.31 0.61
C ILE A 21 -8.10 -8.13 0.24
N HIS A 22 -6.98 -8.34 -0.44
CA HIS A 22 -6.13 -7.25 -0.95
C HIS A 22 -6.94 -6.27 -1.80
N LYS A 23 -7.69 -6.73 -2.80
CA LYS A 23 -8.52 -5.86 -3.66
C LYS A 23 -9.51 -5.03 -2.84
N LYS A 24 -10.20 -5.65 -1.88
CA LYS A 24 -11.18 -4.95 -1.02
C LYS A 24 -10.51 -3.94 -0.09
N ALA A 25 -9.43 -4.32 0.57
CA ALA A 25 -8.69 -3.43 1.46
C ALA A 25 -8.09 -2.25 0.69
N SER A 26 -7.42 -2.52 -0.43
CA SER A 26 -6.84 -1.49 -1.29
C SER A 26 -7.91 -0.55 -1.86
N ALA A 27 -9.09 -1.05 -2.23
CA ALA A 27 -10.19 -0.19 -2.65
C ALA A 27 -10.77 0.67 -1.51
N ALA A 28 -10.75 0.16 -0.28
CA ALA A 28 -11.30 0.86 0.87
C ALA A 28 -10.37 1.97 1.40
N VAL A 29 -9.06 1.73 1.44
CA VAL A 29 -8.10 2.62 2.10
C VAL A 29 -6.85 2.95 1.29
N GLY A 30 -6.66 2.36 0.10
CA GLY A 30 -5.40 2.44 -0.64
C GLY A 30 -4.95 3.85 -0.99
N GLU A 31 -5.86 4.68 -1.54
CA GLU A 31 -5.56 6.07 -1.88
C GLU A 31 -5.26 6.90 -0.63
N GLN A 32 -6.07 6.75 0.42
CA GLN A 32 -5.88 7.47 1.68
C GLN A 32 -4.52 7.15 2.33
N VAL A 33 -4.13 5.88 2.32
CA VAL A 33 -2.82 5.44 2.82
C VAL A 33 -1.70 6.03 1.97
N PHE A 34 -1.85 6.04 0.64
CA PHE A 34 -0.88 6.62 -0.27
C PHE A 34 -0.68 8.12 -0.03
N GLU A 35 -1.77 8.90 0.02
CA GLU A 35 -1.72 10.35 0.28
C GLU A 35 -1.12 10.66 1.66
N MET A 36 -1.49 9.88 2.69
CA MET A 36 -0.94 10.07 4.04
C MET A 36 0.57 9.84 4.07
N MET A 37 1.06 8.79 3.39
CA MET A 37 2.50 8.52 3.30
C MET A 37 3.22 9.60 2.52
N LEU A 38 2.66 10.05 1.39
CA LEU A 38 3.23 11.12 0.58
C LEU A 38 3.38 12.40 1.40
N LYS A 39 2.31 12.82 2.07
CA LYS A 39 2.31 14.02 2.91
C LYS A 39 3.32 13.93 4.04
N ALA A 40 3.42 12.77 4.71
CA ALA A 40 4.41 12.58 5.77
C ALA A 40 5.85 12.75 5.26
N CYS A 41 6.16 12.19 4.09
CA CYS A 41 7.49 12.35 3.48
C CYS A 41 7.76 13.79 3.02
N GLU A 42 6.75 14.49 2.50
CA GLU A 42 6.89 15.91 2.13
C GLU A 42 7.11 16.81 3.35
N SER A 43 6.38 16.57 4.45
CA SER A 43 6.59 17.29 5.71
C SER A 43 7.99 17.04 6.30
N ALA A 44 8.48 15.80 6.26
CA ALA A 44 9.84 15.49 6.71
C ALA A 44 10.92 16.18 5.86
N LEU A 45 10.72 16.29 4.54
CA LEU A 45 11.64 17.04 3.68
C LEU A 45 11.66 18.54 4.00
N ASP A 46 10.50 19.11 4.33
CA ASP A 46 10.36 20.52 4.73
C ASP A 46 11.06 20.78 6.07
N GLU A 47 10.86 19.91 7.06
CA GLU A 47 11.53 19.98 8.37
C GLU A 47 13.05 19.90 8.25
N GLU A 48 13.56 19.04 7.37
CA GLU A 48 15.00 18.90 7.08
C GLU A 48 15.54 20.02 6.17
N ASN A 49 14.69 20.93 5.68
CA ASN A 49 15.03 22.00 4.72
C ASN A 49 15.68 21.46 3.43
N VAL A 50 15.25 20.27 2.97
CA VAL A 50 15.81 19.60 1.79
C VAL A 50 14.91 19.83 0.57
N ILE A 51 15.47 20.47 -0.47
CA ILE A 51 14.79 20.67 -1.74
C ILE A 51 15.30 19.65 -2.77
N LEU A 52 14.39 18.83 -3.28
CA LEU A 52 14.68 17.79 -4.27
C LEU A 52 13.91 18.04 -5.57
N SER A 53 14.54 17.69 -6.70
CA SER A 53 13.85 17.60 -7.98
C SER A 53 12.73 16.55 -7.92
N ARG A 54 11.81 16.60 -8.89
CA ARG A 54 10.71 15.63 -8.97
C ARG A 54 11.19 14.19 -9.05
N LEU A 55 12.28 13.94 -9.79
CA LEU A 55 12.85 12.60 -9.94
C LEU A 55 13.47 12.10 -8.64
N GLU A 56 14.20 12.96 -7.94
CA GLU A 56 14.80 12.65 -6.64
C GLU A 56 13.74 12.39 -5.57
N ARG A 57 12.69 13.22 -5.51
CA ARG A 57 11.55 12.99 -4.61
C ARG A 57 10.90 11.63 -4.85
N LYS A 58 10.64 11.27 -6.11
CA LYS A 58 10.05 9.97 -6.45
C LYS A 58 10.94 8.80 -6.00
N ARG A 59 12.25 8.91 -6.20
CA ARG A 59 13.23 7.88 -5.78
C ARG A 59 13.27 7.76 -4.26
N LEU A 60 13.42 8.88 -3.54
CA LEU A 60 13.44 8.89 -2.09
C LEU A 60 12.14 8.34 -1.50
N PHE A 61 10.99 8.83 -1.98
CA PHE A 61 9.67 8.39 -1.52
C PHE A 61 9.49 6.88 -1.70
N SER A 62 9.85 6.35 -2.86
CA SER A 62 9.83 4.90 -3.11
C SER A 62 10.66 4.12 -2.10
N GLU A 63 11.88 4.57 -1.80
CA GLU A 63 12.76 3.89 -0.83
C GLU A 63 12.24 3.99 0.61
N VAL A 64 11.73 5.16 1.00
CA VAL A 64 11.13 5.36 2.33
C VAL A 64 9.90 4.47 2.51
N VAL A 65 8.97 4.45 1.55
CA VAL A 65 7.76 3.60 1.62
C VAL A 65 8.12 2.12 1.69
N LYS A 66 9.10 1.64 0.91
CA LYS A 66 9.56 0.24 1.01
C LYS A 66 10.05 -0.10 2.42
N ARG A 67 10.84 0.78 3.04
CA ARG A 67 11.34 0.60 4.40
C ARG A 67 10.20 0.60 5.42
N MET A 68 9.29 1.56 5.34
CA MET A 68 8.12 1.64 6.22
C MET A 68 7.24 0.37 6.13
N MET A 69 6.98 -0.12 4.91
CA MET A 69 6.20 -1.35 4.73
C MET A 69 6.93 -2.58 5.30
N ALA A 70 8.26 -2.66 5.13
CA ALA A 70 9.05 -3.72 5.74
C ALA A 70 8.99 -3.67 7.28
N ASP A 71 9.03 -2.48 7.86
CA ASP A 71 8.90 -2.29 9.32
C ASP A 71 7.52 -2.70 9.83
N MET A 72 6.45 -2.33 9.11
CA MET A 72 5.09 -2.75 9.43
C MET A 72 4.91 -4.26 9.34
N SER A 73 5.44 -4.90 8.30
CA SER A 73 5.41 -6.37 8.15
C SER A 73 6.13 -7.07 9.30
N ARG A 74 7.33 -6.61 9.69
CA ARG A 74 8.06 -7.15 10.85
C ARG A 74 7.26 -7.03 12.14
N ARG A 75 6.55 -5.92 12.35
CA ARG A 75 5.69 -5.75 13.54
C ARG A 75 4.53 -6.75 13.57
N LEU A 76 4.00 -7.15 12.42
CA LEU A 76 2.96 -8.18 12.33
C LEU A 76 3.49 -9.59 12.64
N GLU A 77 4.75 -9.89 12.31
CA GLU A 77 5.40 -11.16 12.67
C GLU A 77 5.67 -11.29 14.18
N HIS A 78 5.77 -10.16 14.88
CA HIS A 78 6.02 -10.08 16.32
C HIS A 78 4.77 -9.73 17.16
N SER A 79 3.59 -9.62 16.53
CA SER A 79 2.31 -9.35 17.19
C SER A 79 1.52 -10.61 17.46
#